data_AF-A0A7K2JAW5-F1
#
_entry.id   AF-A0A7K2JAW5-F1
#
_cell.length_a   1.000
_cell.length_b   1.000
_cell.length_c   1.000
_cell.angle_alpha   90.00
_cell.angle_beta   90.00
_cell.angle_gamma   90.00
#
_symmetry.space_group_name_H-M   'P 1'
#
loop_
_entity.id
_entity.type
_entity.pdbx_description
1 polymer ?
#
loop_
_entity_poly.entity_id
_entity_poly.type
_entity_poly.pdbx_seq_one_letter_code
_entity_poly.pdbx_strand_id
1 'polypeptide(L)' 'MTDQAVDTSGPAEAAGTQEPPGAAPPRFFGRERELKALRADIERVGLDTLAGRKAPRARVLLIAGRPGSGRSALAAELA' A
#
# COMPACT_ATOMS: atom_id res chain seq x y z
N MET A 1 -10.02 -29.54 -7.02
CA MET A 1 -8.66 -29.01 -6.81
C MET A 1 -8.49 -27.92 -7.87
N THR A 2 -8.73 -26.65 -7.52
CA THR A 2 -8.77 -25.56 -8.51
C THR A 2 -7.38 -25.00 -8.72
N ASP A 3 -6.94 -25.09 -9.98
CA ASP A 3 -5.69 -24.59 -10.53
C ASP A 3 -5.62 -23.06 -10.38
N GLN A 4 -4.61 -22.56 -9.69
CA GLN A 4 -4.37 -21.14 -9.50
C GLN A 4 -3.36 -20.70 -10.56
N ALA A 5 -3.85 -20.18 -11.68
CA ALA A 5 -3.01 -19.54 -12.68
C ALA A 5 -2.40 -18.25 -12.09
N VAL A 6 -1.06 -18.20 -12.06
CA VAL A 6 -0.28 -17.05 -11.62
C VAL A 6 0.22 -16.33 -12.87
N ASP A 7 -0.51 -15.30 -13.31
CA ASP A 7 0.00 -14.37 -14.31
C ASP A 7 1.07 -13.49 -13.66
N THR A 8 2.33 -13.89 -13.78
CA THR A 8 3.49 -13.03 -13.53
C THR A 8 3.64 -12.05 -14.68
N SER A 9 2.74 -11.07 -14.78
CA SER A 9 3.10 -9.82 -15.47
C SER A 9 4.14 -9.12 -14.60
N GLY A 10 5.39 -9.10 -15.08
CA GLY A 10 6.53 -8.45 -14.42
C GLY A 10 6.26 -6.98 -14.08
N PRO A 11 7.12 -6.35 -13.29
CA PRO A 11 6.93 -4.95 -12.94
C PRO A 11 6.94 -4.17 -14.25
N ALA A 12 5.76 -3.64 -14.62
CA ALA A 12 5.68 -2.57 -15.59
C ALA A 12 6.57 -1.49 -15.00
N GLU A 13 7.73 -1.33 -15.62
CA GLU A 13 8.69 -0.30 -15.28
C GLU A 13 7.90 0.98 -15.08
N ALA A 14 8.15 1.63 -13.94
CA ALA A 14 7.60 2.91 -13.64
C ALA A 14 7.93 3.82 -14.83
N ALA A 15 6.95 3.99 -15.72
CA ALA A 15 6.99 5.02 -16.73
C ALA A 15 6.96 6.32 -15.93
N GLY A 16 8.17 6.79 -15.61
CA GLY A 16 8.44 8.10 -15.09
C GLY A 16 7.90 9.09 -16.09
N THR A 17 6.60 9.34 -15.98
CA THR A 17 5.98 10.49 -16.60
C THR A 17 6.58 11.65 -15.84
N GLN A 18 7.63 12.22 -16.42
CA GLN A 18 8.25 13.44 -15.94
C GLN A 18 7.14 14.49 -15.89
N GLU A 19 6.54 14.68 -14.72
CA GLU A 19 5.48 15.65 -14.54
C GLU A 19 6.03 17.01 -14.95
N PRO A 20 5.32 17.77 -15.80
CA PRO A 20 5.77 19.09 -16.20
C PRO A 20 5.97 19.93 -14.93
N PRO A 21 7.07 20.71 -14.83
CA PRO A 21 7.36 21.49 -13.63
C PRO A 21 6.21 22.47 -13.39
N GLY A 22 5.43 22.21 -12.34
CA GLY A 22 4.23 22.96 -11.98
C GLY A 22 2.90 22.18 -12.07
N ALA A 23 2.90 20.91 -12.48
CA ALA A 23 1.72 20.06 -12.31
C ALA A 23 1.45 19.84 -10.81
N ALA A 24 0.20 20.05 -10.40
CA ALA A 24 -0.23 19.68 -9.05
C ALA A 24 -0.15 18.16 -8.90
N PRO A 25 0.31 17.65 -7.73
CA PRO A 25 0.41 16.21 -7.53
C PRO A 25 -0.96 15.56 -7.74
N PRO A 26 -0.99 14.30 -8.24
CA PRO A 26 -2.22 13.58 -8.45
C PRO A 26 -3.00 13.52 -7.14
N ARG A 27 -4.23 14.03 -7.16
CA ARG A 27 -5.08 14.09 -5.98
C ARG A 27 -5.72 12.73 -5.74
N PHE A 28 -5.53 12.19 -4.54
CA PHE A 28 -6.25 11.00 -4.08
C PHE A 28 -7.64 11.40 -3.58
N PHE A 29 -8.68 10.73 -4.05
CA PHE A 29 -10.06 11.01 -3.68
C PHE A 29 -10.79 9.76 -3.19
N GLY A 30 -11.64 9.92 -2.18
CA GLY A 30 -12.37 8.83 -1.56
C GLY A 30 -11.50 7.93 -0.69
N ARG A 31 -12.10 6.89 -0.10
CA ARG A 31 -11.42 5.90 0.78
C ARG A 31 -10.68 6.49 1.99
N GLU A 32 -11.04 7.70 2.40
CA GLU A 32 -10.46 8.38 3.58
C GLU A 32 -10.53 7.53 4.85
N ARG A 33 -11.62 6.78 5.04
CA ARG A 33 -11.79 5.86 6.18
C ARG A 33 -10.72 4.77 6.18
N GLU A 34 -10.40 4.24 5.01
CA GLU A 34 -9.41 3.18 4.85
C GLU A 34 -8.00 3.73 5.02
N LEU A 35 -7.70 4.88 4.43
CA LEU A 35 -6.43 5.58 4.64
C LEU A 35 -6.18 5.87 6.12
N LYS A 36 -7.21 6.36 6.83
CA LYS A 36 -7.14 6.62 8.27
C LYS A 36 -6.89 5.33 9.07
N ALA A 37 -7.58 4.24 8.73
CA ALA A 37 -7.39 2.96 9.40
C ALA A 37 -5.96 2.42 9.21
N LEU A 38 -5.42 2.50 7.99
CA LEU A 38 -4.06 2.05 7.69
C LEU A 38 -3.01 2.89 8.42
N ARG A 39 -3.17 4.22 8.48
CA ARG A 39 -2.29 5.11 9.27
C ARG A 39 -2.31 4.73 10.76
N ALA A 40 -3.50 4.50 11.32
CA ALA A 40 -3.63 4.06 12.71
C ALA A 40 -2.95 2.70 12.97
N ASP A 41 -3.00 1.77 12.00
CA ASP A 41 -2.32 0.48 12.11
C ASP A 41 -0.79 0.59 12.07
N ILE A 42 -0.24 1.54 11.30
CA ILE A 42 1.20 1.85 11.28
C ILE A 42 1.63 2.40 12.64
N GLU A 43 0.86 3.36 13.17
CA GLU A 43 1.12 4.00 14.46
C GLU A 43 0.98 3.03 15.64
N ARG A 44 0.14 2.00 15.51
CA ARG A 44 -0.06 0.99 16.54
C ARG A 44 1.23 0.23 16.83
N VAL A 45 1.52 0.04 18.12
CA VAL A 45 2.65 -0.76 18.60
C VAL A 45 2.57 -2.19 18.07
N GLY A 46 3.70 -2.69 17.56
CA GLY A 46 3.78 -4.04 17.01
C GLY A 46 3.59 -5.12 18.07
N LEU A 47 3.10 -6.29 17.66
CA LEU A 47 2.84 -7.42 18.57
C LEU A 47 4.12 -7.89 19.28
N ASP A 48 5.27 -7.88 18.60
CA ASP A 48 6.56 -8.24 19.19
C ASP A 48 6.94 -7.27 20.32
N THR A 49 6.71 -5.98 20.12
CA THR A 49 6.95 -4.94 21.11
C THR A 49 6.00 -5.09 22.30
N LEU A 50 4.71 -5.36 22.05
CA LEU A 50 3.73 -5.64 23.11
C LEU A 50 4.09 -6.92 23.90
N ALA A 51 4.67 -7.92 23.23
CA ALA A 51 5.11 -9.17 23.85
C ALA A 51 6.49 -9.09 24.51
N GLY A 52 7.10 -7.90 24.60
CA GLY A 52 8.42 -7.70 25.21
C GLY A 52 9.57 -8.35 24.45
N ARG A 53 9.37 -8.73 23.17
CA ARG A 53 10.40 -9.36 22.36
C ARG A 53 11.44 -8.32 21.91
N LYS A 54 12.71 -8.70 22.07
CA LYS A 54 13.88 -7.79 22.01
C LYS A 54 14.22 -7.28 20.61
N ALA A 55 13.79 -7.96 19.55
CA ALA A 55 14.07 -7.57 18.17
C ALA A 55 12.79 -7.10 17.47
N PRO A 56 12.71 -5.85 16.99
CA PRO A 56 11.60 -5.43 16.14
C PRO A 56 11.64 -6.21 14.84
N ARG A 57 10.59 -6.98 14.53
CA ARG A 57 10.43 -7.61 13.22
C ARG A 57 9.74 -6.68 12.25
N ALA A 58 10.05 -6.85 10.98
CA ALA A 58 9.35 -6.15 9.91
C ALA A 58 7.85 -6.45 9.97
N ARG A 59 7.04 -5.40 9.82
CA ARG A 59 5.58 -5.47 9.72
C ARG A 59 5.16 -5.02 8.33
N VAL A 60 4.14 -5.67 7.79
CA VAL A 60 3.62 -5.38 6.45
C VAL A 60 2.10 -5.18 6.52
N LEU A 61 1.58 -4.30 5.67
CA LEU A 61 0.15 -4.12 5.45
C LEU A 61 -0.22 -4.66 4.07
N LEU A 62 -1.32 -5.42 3.98
CA LEU A 62 -1.84 -5.95 2.74
C LEU A 62 -3.02 -5.10 2.25
N ILE A 63 -2.87 -4.48 1.08
CA ILE A 63 -3.97 -3.78 0.39
C ILE A 63 -4.50 -4.70 -0.71
N ALA A 64 -5.63 -5.36 -0.43
CA ALA A 64 -6.31 -6.26 -1.35
C ALA A 64 -7.61 -5.65 -1.90
N GLY A 65 -8.09 -6.15 -3.04
CA GLY A 65 -9.26 -5.60 -3.72
C GLY A 65 -9.32 -5.94 -5.21
N ARG A 66 -10.47 -5.65 -5.83
CA ARG A 66 -10.70 -5.90 -7.26
C ARG A 66 -9.71 -5.13 -8.15
N PRO A 67 -9.42 -5.62 -9.37
CA PRO A 67 -8.69 -4.83 -10.36
C PRO A 67 -9.32 -3.44 -10.55
N GLY A 68 -8.48 -2.41 -10.67
CA GLY A 68 -8.95 -1.02 -10.84
C GLY A 68 -9.48 -0.34 -9.57
N SER A 69 -9.48 -0.98 -8.39
CA SER A 69 -9.99 -0.36 -7.15
C SER A 69 -9.08 0.70 -6.52
N GLY A 70 -8.00 1.10 -7.21
CA GLY A 70 -7.04 2.08 -6.71
C GLY A 70 -6.14 1.54 -5.59
N ARG A 71 -5.79 0.24 -5.59
CA ARG A 71 -4.86 -0.36 -4.60
C ARG A 71 -3.49 0.33 -4.62
N SER A 72 -2.92 0.51 -5.80
CA SER A 72 -1.62 1.18 -5.97
C SER A 72 -1.69 2.67 -5.61
N ALA A 73 -2.79 3.35 -5.94
CA ALA A 73 -2.99 4.74 -5.57
C ALA A 73 -3.07 4.92 -4.05
N LEU A 74 -3.80 4.04 -3.35
CA LEU A 74 -3.87 4.07 -1.89
C LEU A 74 -2.50 3.76 -1.24
N ALA A 75 -1.73 2.84 -1.82
CA ALA A 75 -0.38 2.55 -1.35
C ALA A 75 0.57 3.75 -1.55
N ALA A 76 0.47 4.45 -2.69
CA ALA A 76 1.26 5.65 -2.96
C ALA A 76 0.94 6.80 -2.00
N GLU A 77 -0.33 6.96 -1.59
CA GLU A 77 -0.75 7.97 -0.61
C GLU A 77 -0.23 7.68 0.83
N LEU A 78 0.22 6.45 1.09
CA LEU A 78 0.80 6.05 2.37
C LEU A 78 2.34 6.15 2.42
N ALA A 79 2.99 6.25 1.27
CA ALA A 79 4.44 6.32 1.13
C ALA A 79 4.97 7.72 1.49
#